data_AF-A0AAW0VQQ5-F1
#
_entry.id   AF-A0AAW0VQQ5-F1
#
_cell.length_a   1.000
_cell.length_b   1.000
_cell.length_c   1.000
_cell.angle_alpha   90.00
_cell.angle_beta   90.00
_cell.angle_gamma   90.00
#
_symmetry.space_group_name_H-M   'P 1'
#
loop_
_entity.id
_entity.type
_entity.pdbx_description
1 polymer ?
#
loop_
_entity_poly.entity_id
_entity_poly.type
_entity_poly.pdbx_seq_one_letter_code
_entity_poly.pdbx_strand_id
1 'polypeptide(L)'
;IEEHIALLRQGYKSQNPFPFQAEMELLEETEQTLCFSPESTSPVIAQAVQYWSYSAAHCLLSFVIHYCQEGVKLLTENLFVRISDEMESLGYKYTTKECRQYYHLLKKIYKKKVEALKEGKDIYQHYPYMEKMQELETVLNQTEFTETDDVFMKVVRAASSSLEEIKVADERSKRKLVEKVLVKLKMHLMQDNYVHPLPSVKAIALILLKFLKEKSTNITQDACIDSGKITSVLLPYMDILTLISQNGLQSIHQESQRETVREAKIKKQLPPKSGSIQWTSDNICIMLDTVKEWQLLCHDNNEVEAVRAGGQPLWNEVAYKLSRRIKKCPDVCQRFFVDLCHEYAEFELSEATKVTTPTWYENKKNRDLLHTVVSPVGSCDAEFDTRDVWWVSEAGGWSTNETLELLFTVRELWTAEPSVDWKS
;
A
#
# COMPACT_ATOMS: atom_id res chain seq x y z
N ILE A 1 -30.96 15.60 -6.70
CA ILE A 1 -29.71 16.39 -6.86
C ILE A 1 -29.05 16.56 -5.50
N GLU A 2 -29.73 17.09 -4.49
CA GLU A 2 -29.23 17.22 -3.12
C GLU A 2 -28.70 15.91 -2.50
N GLU A 3 -29.43 14.81 -2.60
CA GLU A 3 -28.97 13.48 -2.11
C GLU A 3 -27.71 12.99 -2.83
N HIS A 4 -27.60 13.30 -4.12
CA HIS A 4 -26.42 12.93 -4.91
C HIS A 4 -25.21 13.78 -4.53
N ILE A 5 -25.40 15.09 -4.33
CA ILE A 5 -24.37 16.00 -3.82
C ILE A 5 -23.95 15.59 -2.41
N ALA A 6 -24.88 15.18 -1.54
CA ALA A 6 -24.56 14.68 -0.21
C ALA A 6 -23.69 13.41 -0.25
N LEU A 7 -23.99 12.47 -1.16
CA LEU A 7 -23.17 11.27 -1.38
C LEU A 7 -21.79 11.59 -1.96
N LEU A 8 -21.69 12.57 -2.87
CA LEU A 8 -20.42 13.04 -3.41
C LEU A 8 -19.58 13.71 -2.32
N ARG A 9 -20.18 14.58 -1.49
CA ARG A 9 -19.52 15.17 -0.31
C ARG A 9 -19.08 14.10 0.69
N GLN A 10 -19.88 13.06 0.89
CA GLN A 10 -19.51 11.96 1.78
C GLN A 10 -18.36 11.13 1.21
N GLY A 11 -18.31 10.92 -0.11
CA GLY A 11 -17.20 10.26 -0.79
C GLY A 11 -15.92 11.07 -0.78
N TYR A 12 -16.05 12.37 -1.02
CA TYR A 12 -14.96 13.34 -0.91
C TYR A 12 -14.38 13.37 0.51
N LYS A 13 -15.24 13.34 1.55
CA LYS A 13 -14.81 13.27 2.96
C LYS A 13 -14.32 11.88 3.41
N SER A 14 -14.37 10.87 2.54
CA SER A 14 -13.85 9.54 2.87
C SER A 14 -12.34 9.50 2.62
N GLN A 15 -11.57 8.77 3.44
CA GLN A 15 -10.11 8.61 3.23
C GLN A 15 -9.74 7.76 1.99
N ASN A 16 -10.68 7.53 1.08
CA ASN A 16 -10.51 6.67 -0.09
C ASN A 16 -10.32 7.51 -1.37
N PRO A 17 -9.65 6.97 -2.40
CA PRO A 17 -9.53 7.64 -3.69
C PRO A 17 -10.90 8.02 -4.26
N PHE A 18 -11.09 9.33 -4.48
CA PHE A 18 -12.35 9.91 -4.95
C PHE A 18 -12.16 10.53 -6.35
N PRO A 19 -12.90 10.10 -7.37
CA PRO A 19 -12.61 10.44 -8.77
C PRO A 19 -13.01 11.88 -9.18
N PHE A 20 -13.80 12.58 -8.36
CA PHE A 20 -14.28 13.94 -8.65
C PHE A 20 -13.72 14.96 -7.65
N GLN A 21 -12.47 14.76 -7.22
CA GLN A 21 -11.85 15.55 -6.18
C GLN A 21 -11.82 17.04 -6.56
N ALA A 22 -11.33 17.36 -7.76
CA ALA A 22 -11.28 18.73 -8.27
C ALA A 22 -12.68 19.36 -8.43
N GLU A 23 -13.67 18.59 -8.91
CA GLU A 23 -15.04 19.08 -9.08
C GLU A 23 -15.76 19.30 -7.74
N MET A 24 -15.44 18.50 -6.71
CA MET A 24 -15.96 18.68 -5.37
C MET A 24 -15.29 19.84 -4.65
N GLU A 25 -13.98 20.04 -4.85
CA GLU A 25 -13.26 21.21 -4.36
C GLU A 25 -13.85 22.50 -4.97
N LEU A 26 -14.09 22.52 -6.29
CA LEU A 26 -14.73 23.64 -6.98
C LEU A 26 -16.18 23.87 -6.51
N LEU A 27 -16.92 22.79 -6.21
CA LEU A 27 -18.27 22.88 -5.68
C LEU A 27 -18.28 23.47 -4.27
N GLU A 28 -17.37 23.04 -3.39
CA GLU A 28 -17.22 23.61 -2.04
C GLU A 28 -16.78 25.07 -2.10
N GLU A 29 -15.86 25.44 -3.00
CA GLU A 29 -15.46 26.83 -3.26
C GLU A 29 -16.63 27.70 -3.73
N THR A 30 -17.44 27.18 -4.66
CA THR A 30 -18.62 27.88 -5.19
C THR A 30 -19.70 28.06 -4.13
N GLU A 31 -19.95 27.04 -3.30
CA GLU A 31 -20.92 27.09 -2.20
C GLU A 31 -20.52 28.08 -1.12
N GLN A 32 -19.23 28.11 -0.77
CA GLN A 32 -18.66 29.10 0.12
C GLN A 32 -18.81 30.52 -0.45
N THR A 33 -18.54 30.71 -1.75
CA THR A 33 -18.65 32.02 -2.42
C THR A 33 -20.10 32.54 -2.48
N LEU A 34 -21.07 31.64 -2.62
CA LEU A 34 -22.49 31.97 -2.67
C LEU A 34 -23.17 32.06 -1.30
N CYS A 35 -22.41 31.90 -0.20
CA CYS A 35 -22.93 31.77 1.16
C CYS A 35 -24.03 30.69 1.28
N PHE A 36 -24.00 29.69 0.40
CA PHE A 36 -24.97 28.61 0.38
C PHE A 36 -24.48 27.51 1.30
N SER A 37 -24.88 27.54 2.57
CA SER A 37 -24.67 26.41 3.48
C SER A 37 -25.82 25.42 3.24
N PRO A 38 -25.56 24.23 2.66
CA PRO A 38 -26.58 23.21 2.52
C PRO A 38 -27.06 22.88 3.93
N GLU A 39 -28.35 23.08 4.20
CA GLU A 39 -28.90 22.82 5.52
C GLU A 39 -28.50 21.41 5.94
N SER A 40 -27.78 21.34 7.06
CA SER A 40 -27.24 20.13 7.66
C SER A 40 -28.36 19.10 7.74
N THR A 41 -28.33 18.11 6.85
CA THR A 41 -29.26 16.98 6.92
C THR A 41 -29.14 16.37 8.30
N SER A 42 -30.27 16.41 9.03
CA SER A 42 -30.41 16.03 10.43
C SER A 42 -29.55 14.80 10.80
N PRO A 43 -28.79 14.84 11.90
CA PRO A 43 -27.79 13.83 12.28
C PRO A 43 -28.39 12.47 12.70
N VAL A 44 -29.70 12.27 12.55
CA VAL A 44 -30.44 11.25 13.30
C VAL A 44 -30.37 9.84 12.68
N ILE A 45 -29.88 9.67 11.45
CA ILE A 45 -29.61 8.33 10.88
C ILE A 45 -28.29 8.31 10.10
N ALA A 46 -27.22 8.86 10.69
CA ALA A 46 -25.88 8.72 10.14
C ALA A 46 -25.28 7.32 10.49
N GLN A 47 -25.91 6.25 10.01
CA GLN A 47 -25.09 5.08 9.66
C GLN A 47 -24.29 5.53 8.44
N ALA A 48 -23.09 6.04 8.68
CA ALA A 48 -22.18 6.53 7.65
C ALA A 48 -22.01 5.44 6.59
N VAL A 49 -22.78 5.53 5.49
CA VAL A 49 -22.60 4.66 4.34
C VAL A 49 -21.33 5.12 3.66
N GLN A 50 -20.20 4.56 4.09
CA GLN A 50 -18.90 4.88 3.54
C GLN A 50 -18.92 4.75 2.03
N TYR A 51 -18.35 5.72 1.34
CA TYR A 51 -18.35 5.74 -0.12
C TYR A 51 -17.52 4.59 -0.68
N TRP A 52 -18.07 3.91 -1.67
CA TRP A 52 -17.41 2.87 -2.46
C TRP A 52 -17.37 3.32 -3.91
N SER A 53 -16.16 3.60 -4.40
CA SER A 53 -15.98 3.85 -5.83
C SER A 53 -16.27 2.57 -6.62
N TYR A 54 -16.62 2.74 -7.91
CA TYR A 54 -16.84 1.61 -8.80
C TYR A 54 -15.64 0.64 -8.82
N SER A 55 -14.44 1.20 -8.91
CA SER A 55 -13.19 0.44 -8.90
C SER A 55 -12.99 -0.32 -7.58
N ALA A 56 -13.25 0.31 -6.43
CA ALA A 56 -13.14 -0.35 -5.13
C ALA A 56 -14.15 -1.50 -4.98
N ALA A 57 -15.40 -1.29 -5.39
CA ALA A 57 -16.43 -2.32 -5.37
C ALA A 57 -16.09 -3.50 -6.29
N HIS A 58 -15.58 -3.20 -7.49
CA HIS A 58 -15.13 -4.22 -8.44
C HIS A 58 -13.91 -5.00 -7.92
N CYS A 59 -12.98 -4.31 -7.27
CA CYS A 59 -11.81 -4.91 -6.64
C CYS A 59 -12.22 -5.85 -5.49
N LEU A 60 -13.11 -5.40 -4.61
CA LEU A 60 -13.72 -6.22 -3.55
C LEU A 60 -14.33 -7.51 -4.12
N LEU A 61 -15.18 -7.41 -5.15
CA LEU A 61 -15.80 -8.59 -5.76
C LEU A 61 -14.76 -9.51 -6.40
N SER A 62 -13.74 -8.95 -7.06
CA SER A 62 -12.66 -9.72 -7.67
C SER A 62 -11.86 -10.51 -6.62
N PHE A 63 -11.57 -9.91 -5.46
CA PHE A 63 -10.93 -10.64 -4.36
C PHE A 63 -11.85 -11.71 -3.76
N VAL A 64 -13.14 -11.43 -3.58
CA VAL A 64 -14.10 -12.45 -3.11
C VAL A 64 -14.13 -13.65 -4.07
N ILE A 65 -14.22 -13.40 -5.38
CA ILE A 65 -14.20 -14.44 -6.42
C ILE A 65 -12.90 -15.23 -6.34
N HIS A 66 -11.76 -14.53 -6.30
CA HIS A 66 -10.43 -15.13 -6.21
C HIS A 66 -10.34 -16.11 -5.02
N TYR A 67 -10.71 -15.65 -3.83
CA TYR A 67 -10.61 -16.46 -2.62
C TYR A 67 -11.63 -17.61 -2.60
N CYS A 68 -12.82 -17.44 -3.16
CA CYS A 68 -13.77 -18.54 -3.30
C CYS A 68 -13.22 -19.63 -4.23
N GLN A 69 -12.55 -19.26 -5.33
CA GLN A 69 -11.87 -20.22 -6.22
C GLN A 69 -10.74 -20.97 -5.51
N GLU A 70 -10.03 -20.32 -4.57
CA GLU A 70 -9.01 -20.98 -3.75
C GLU A 70 -9.60 -21.86 -2.63
N GLY A 71 -10.92 -22.07 -2.62
CA GLY A 71 -11.61 -22.92 -1.64
C GLY A 71 -11.78 -22.26 -0.27
N VAL A 72 -11.55 -20.94 -0.16
CA VAL A 72 -11.84 -20.21 1.07
C VAL A 72 -13.34 -20.11 1.22
N LYS A 73 -13.88 -20.68 2.30
CA LYS A 73 -15.31 -20.63 2.57
C LYS A 73 -15.77 -19.17 2.69
N LEU A 74 -16.78 -18.82 1.90
CA LEU A 74 -17.46 -17.54 1.97
C LEU A 74 -17.97 -17.29 3.40
N LEU A 75 -17.93 -16.04 3.85
CA LEU A 75 -18.43 -15.59 5.16
C LEU A 75 -17.59 -16.03 6.38
N THR A 76 -16.42 -16.64 6.17
CA THR A 76 -15.44 -16.75 7.25
C THR A 76 -14.86 -15.37 7.58
N GLU A 77 -14.70 -15.03 8.85
CA GLU A 77 -14.12 -13.73 9.24
C GLU A 77 -12.73 -13.54 8.65
N ASN A 78 -11.95 -14.62 8.59
CA ASN A 78 -10.61 -14.64 7.99
C ASN A 78 -10.58 -14.23 6.51
N LEU A 79 -11.67 -14.40 5.75
CA LEU A 79 -11.73 -13.98 4.35
C LEU A 79 -11.66 -12.46 4.25
N PHE A 80 -12.53 -11.76 4.97
CA PHE A 80 -12.62 -10.30 4.86
C PHE A 80 -11.46 -9.57 5.53
N VAL A 81 -10.77 -10.22 6.48
CA VAL A 81 -9.48 -9.71 7.00
C VAL A 81 -8.47 -9.62 5.86
N ARG A 82 -8.26 -10.72 5.13
CA ARG A 82 -7.32 -10.74 4.00
C ARG A 82 -7.69 -9.75 2.90
N ILE A 83 -8.97 -9.67 2.57
CA ILE A 83 -9.45 -8.73 1.54
C ILE A 83 -9.22 -7.28 2.00
N SER A 84 -9.43 -6.97 3.27
CA SER A 84 -9.18 -5.64 3.83
C SER A 84 -7.70 -5.26 3.71
N ASP A 85 -6.79 -6.17 4.07
CA ASP A 85 -5.35 -5.97 3.93
C ASP A 85 -4.93 -5.77 2.46
N GLU A 86 -5.52 -6.55 1.54
CA GLU A 86 -5.24 -6.42 0.09
C GLU A 86 -5.79 -5.12 -0.50
N MET A 87 -6.99 -4.71 -0.09
CA MET A 87 -7.58 -3.43 -0.48
C MET A 87 -6.72 -2.26 0.03
N GLU A 88 -6.22 -2.33 1.27
CA GLU A 88 -5.33 -1.32 1.85
C GLU A 88 -4.02 -1.21 1.07
N SER A 89 -3.46 -2.34 0.62
CA SER A 89 -2.25 -2.35 -0.22
C SER A 89 -2.43 -1.65 -1.58
N LEU A 90 -3.69 -1.52 -2.04
CA LEU A 90 -4.07 -0.78 -3.24
C LEU A 90 -4.48 0.67 -2.96
N GLY A 91 -4.34 1.14 -1.72
CA GLY A 91 -4.70 2.48 -1.28
C GLY A 91 -6.17 2.63 -0.85
N TYR A 92 -6.95 1.55 -0.80
CA TYR A 92 -8.32 1.57 -0.33
C TYR A 92 -8.40 1.23 1.16
N LYS A 93 -8.61 2.23 2.01
CA LYS A 93 -8.64 2.10 3.48
C LYS A 93 -10.01 1.66 3.98
N TYR A 94 -10.46 0.47 3.58
CA TYR A 94 -11.70 -0.13 4.09
C TYR A 94 -11.40 -1.17 5.18
N THR A 95 -12.15 -1.10 6.28
CA THR A 95 -12.05 -2.08 7.35
C THR A 95 -12.65 -3.43 6.93
N THR A 96 -12.23 -4.51 7.62
CA THR A 96 -12.80 -5.85 7.47
C THR A 96 -14.33 -5.84 7.56
N LYS A 97 -14.88 -5.05 8.49
CA LYS A 97 -16.33 -4.94 8.71
C LYS A 97 -17.02 -4.24 7.54
N GLU A 98 -16.44 -3.18 7.01
CA GLU A 98 -16.94 -2.46 5.84
C GLU A 98 -16.96 -3.34 4.59
N CYS A 99 -15.85 -4.02 4.28
CA CYS A 99 -15.78 -4.95 3.14
C CYS A 99 -16.88 -6.01 3.22
N ARG A 100 -17.09 -6.59 4.42
CA ARG A 100 -18.14 -7.59 4.65
C ARG A 100 -19.53 -7.02 4.48
N GLN A 101 -19.83 -5.88 5.10
CA GLN A 101 -21.13 -5.22 5.02
C GLN A 101 -21.47 -4.83 3.58
N TYR A 102 -20.52 -4.24 2.87
CA TYR A 102 -20.72 -3.81 1.50
C TYR A 102 -20.88 -4.99 0.53
N TYR A 103 -20.11 -6.07 0.69
CA TYR A 103 -20.35 -7.32 -0.03
C TYR A 103 -21.78 -7.85 0.15
N HIS A 104 -22.28 -7.87 1.40
CA HIS A 104 -23.65 -8.30 1.68
C HIS A 104 -24.69 -7.39 1.02
N LEU A 105 -24.44 -6.08 0.99
CA LEU A 105 -25.28 -5.12 0.30
C LEU A 105 -25.34 -5.41 -1.21
N LEU A 106 -24.18 -5.56 -1.86
CA LEU A 106 -24.09 -5.91 -3.28
C LEU A 106 -24.84 -7.21 -3.59
N LYS A 107 -24.64 -8.24 -2.76
CA LYS A 107 -25.35 -9.52 -2.88
C LYS A 107 -26.86 -9.39 -2.74
N LYS A 108 -27.34 -8.57 -1.81
CA LYS A 108 -28.78 -8.31 -1.61
C LYS A 108 -29.38 -7.60 -2.81
N ILE A 109 -28.70 -6.58 -3.35
CA ILE A 109 -29.12 -5.83 -4.53
C ILE A 109 -29.21 -6.76 -5.75
N TYR A 110 -28.16 -7.54 -5.98
CA TYR A 110 -28.10 -8.51 -7.07
C TYR A 110 -29.26 -9.51 -7.02
N LYS A 111 -29.53 -10.13 -5.85
CA LYS A 111 -30.65 -11.08 -5.70
C LYS A 111 -32.00 -10.46 -6.09
N LYS A 112 -32.29 -9.25 -5.60
CA LYS A 112 -33.53 -8.53 -5.94
C LYS A 112 -33.63 -8.28 -7.46
N LYS A 113 -32.52 -7.93 -8.10
CA LYS A 113 -32.48 -7.70 -9.55
C LYS A 113 -32.73 -8.99 -10.33
N VAL A 114 -32.09 -10.10 -9.95
CA VAL A 114 -32.31 -11.42 -10.56
C VAL A 114 -33.76 -11.88 -10.39
N GLU A 115 -34.36 -11.69 -9.21
CA GLU A 115 -35.78 -11.99 -8.96
C GLU A 115 -36.71 -11.18 -9.85
N ALA A 116 -36.51 -9.86 -9.93
CA ALA A 116 -37.33 -9.00 -10.78
C ALA A 116 -37.16 -9.30 -12.29
N LEU A 117 -35.96 -9.70 -12.73
CA LEU A 117 -35.73 -10.19 -14.11
C LEU A 117 -36.51 -11.47 -14.39
N LYS A 118 -36.58 -12.41 -13.44
CA LYS A 118 -37.38 -13.64 -13.57
C LYS A 118 -38.89 -13.37 -13.68
N GLU A 119 -39.36 -12.30 -13.04
CA GLU A 119 -40.75 -11.86 -13.09
C GLU A 119 -41.10 -11.10 -14.38
N GLY A 120 -40.14 -10.92 -15.31
CA GLY A 120 -40.35 -10.19 -16.56
C GLY A 120 -40.58 -8.69 -16.36
N LYS A 121 -40.23 -8.15 -15.18
CA LYS A 121 -40.29 -6.71 -14.93
C LYS A 121 -39.10 -6.07 -15.64
N ASP A 122 -39.38 -5.13 -16.53
CA ASP A 122 -38.34 -4.41 -17.26
C ASP A 122 -37.60 -3.47 -16.30
N ILE A 123 -36.38 -3.85 -15.91
CA ILE A 123 -35.56 -3.06 -14.99
C ILE A 123 -34.58 -2.25 -15.82
N TYR A 124 -35.01 -1.08 -16.29
CA TYR A 124 -34.16 -0.11 -17.00
C TYR A 124 -32.89 0.32 -16.22
N GLN A 125 -32.74 -0.05 -14.95
CA GLN A 125 -31.55 0.23 -14.18
C GLN A 125 -30.51 -0.88 -14.35
N HIS A 126 -29.56 -0.62 -15.26
CA HIS A 126 -28.28 -1.32 -15.37
C HIS A 126 -27.62 -1.44 -13.99
N TYR A 127 -27.36 -2.67 -13.54
CA TYR A 127 -26.60 -2.93 -12.33
C TYR A 127 -25.13 -3.09 -12.73
N PRO A 128 -24.24 -2.14 -12.38
CA PRO A 128 -22.89 -2.07 -12.94
C PRO A 128 -21.97 -3.22 -12.50
N TYR A 129 -22.41 -4.05 -11.54
CA TYR A 129 -21.68 -5.20 -11.03
C TYR A 129 -22.34 -6.55 -11.42
N MET A 130 -23.28 -6.54 -12.37
CA MET A 130 -24.05 -7.74 -12.75
C MET A 130 -23.14 -8.89 -13.19
N GLU A 131 -22.19 -8.62 -14.08
CA GLU A 131 -21.27 -9.62 -14.64
C GLU A 131 -20.39 -10.26 -13.54
N LYS A 132 -19.79 -9.44 -12.68
CA LYS A 132 -18.97 -9.94 -11.56
C LYS A 132 -19.77 -10.76 -10.55
N MET A 133 -21.01 -10.38 -10.30
CA MET A 133 -21.88 -11.15 -9.39
C MET A 133 -22.32 -12.48 -10.01
N GLN A 134 -22.58 -12.52 -11.32
CA GLN A 134 -22.83 -13.77 -12.05
C GLN A 134 -21.61 -14.67 -12.03
N GLU A 135 -20.41 -14.11 -12.29
CA GLU A 135 -19.14 -14.84 -12.19
C GLU A 135 -18.97 -15.46 -10.78
N LEU A 136 -19.27 -14.69 -9.73
CA LEU A 136 -19.23 -15.19 -8.36
C LEU A 136 -20.22 -16.33 -8.14
N GLU A 137 -21.45 -16.25 -8.65
CA GLU A 137 -22.40 -17.36 -8.55
C GLU A 137 -21.94 -18.60 -9.31
N THR A 138 -21.37 -18.42 -10.50
CA THR A 138 -20.76 -19.50 -11.26
C THR A 138 -19.65 -20.19 -10.46
N VAL A 139 -18.75 -19.42 -9.84
CA VAL A 139 -17.68 -19.95 -8.98
C VAL A 139 -18.24 -20.65 -7.73
N LEU A 140 -19.26 -20.09 -7.08
CA LEU A 140 -19.86 -20.70 -5.89
C LEU A 140 -20.62 -21.99 -6.19
N ASN A 141 -21.19 -22.11 -7.40
CA ASN A 141 -21.92 -23.30 -7.84
C ASN A 141 -20.99 -24.35 -8.48
N GLN A 142 -19.75 -23.99 -8.81
CA GLN A 142 -18.75 -24.93 -9.30
C GLN A 142 -18.25 -25.80 -8.16
N THR A 143 -18.71 -27.05 -8.12
CA THR A 143 -18.23 -28.04 -7.16
C THR A 143 -16.82 -28.53 -7.50
N GLU A 144 -16.50 -28.61 -8.79
CA GLU A 144 -15.19 -29.05 -9.29
C GLU A 144 -14.80 -28.29 -10.56
N PHE A 145 -13.51 -27.95 -10.68
CA PHE A 145 -12.95 -27.39 -11.90
C PHE A 145 -12.77 -28.52 -12.93
N THR A 146 -13.50 -28.43 -14.04
CA THR A 146 -13.37 -29.35 -15.17
C THR A 146 -12.23 -28.88 -16.07
N GLU A 147 -11.12 -29.60 -16.04
CA GLU A 147 -10.01 -29.40 -16.96
C GLU A 147 -10.39 -29.92 -18.35
N THR A 148 -10.40 -29.03 -19.35
CA THR A 148 -10.52 -29.39 -20.77
C THR A 148 -9.17 -29.23 -21.46
N ASP A 149 -8.96 -29.94 -22.57
CA ASP A 149 -7.69 -29.86 -23.32
C ASP A 149 -7.37 -28.42 -23.78
N ASP A 150 -8.40 -27.64 -24.14
CA ASP A 150 -8.24 -26.22 -24.48
C ASP A 150 -7.71 -25.41 -23.29
N VAL A 151 -8.27 -25.61 -22.10
CA VAL A 151 -7.84 -24.91 -20.88
C VAL A 151 -6.44 -25.34 -20.47
N PHE A 152 -6.14 -26.63 -20.56
CA PHE A 152 -4.79 -27.17 -20.34
C PHE A 152 -3.77 -26.46 -21.24
N MET A 153 -4.03 -26.40 -22.54
CA MET A 153 -3.13 -25.78 -23.52
C MET A 153 -2.98 -24.27 -23.31
N LYS A 154 -4.05 -23.56 -22.93
CA LYS A 154 -3.99 -22.13 -22.61
C LYS A 154 -3.15 -21.84 -21.37
N VAL A 155 -3.29 -22.64 -20.31
CA VAL A 155 -2.47 -22.52 -19.10
C VAL A 155 -0.99 -22.78 -19.40
N VAL A 156 -0.69 -23.84 -20.16
CA VAL A 156 0.68 -24.16 -20.57
C VAL A 156 1.28 -23.04 -21.43
N ARG A 157 0.53 -22.51 -22.39
CA ARG A 157 0.99 -21.39 -23.23
C ARG A 157 1.27 -20.13 -22.40
N ALA A 158 0.36 -19.76 -21.51
CA ALA A 158 0.51 -18.63 -20.62
C ALA A 158 1.68 -18.82 -19.64
N ALA A 159 1.96 -20.05 -19.22
CA ALA A 159 3.13 -20.37 -18.40
C ALA A 159 4.42 -20.19 -19.21
N SER A 160 4.48 -20.64 -20.46
CA SER A 160 5.68 -20.43 -21.30
C SER A 160 5.98 -18.94 -21.51
N SER A 161 4.95 -18.13 -21.77
CA SER A 161 5.12 -16.69 -21.98
C SER A 161 5.56 -15.96 -20.72
N SER A 162 4.98 -16.30 -19.56
CA SER A 162 5.13 -15.52 -18.32
C SER A 162 6.25 -15.99 -17.38
N LEU A 163 6.71 -17.23 -17.49
CA LEU A 163 7.80 -17.74 -16.67
C LEU A 163 9.11 -17.06 -17.07
N GLU A 164 9.73 -16.37 -16.12
CA GLU A 164 11.11 -15.89 -16.25
C GLU A 164 12.04 -16.90 -15.54
N GLU A 165 13.33 -16.90 -15.89
CA GLU A 165 14.30 -17.77 -15.22
C GLU A 165 14.29 -17.53 -13.71
N ILE A 166 13.90 -18.56 -12.97
CA ILE A 166 13.97 -18.54 -11.52
C ILE A 166 15.42 -18.75 -11.11
N LYS A 167 16.10 -17.67 -10.68
CA LYS A 167 17.44 -17.78 -10.09
C LYS A 167 17.38 -18.53 -8.76
N VAL A 168 18.38 -19.38 -8.51
CA VAL A 168 18.47 -20.23 -7.32
C VAL A 168 18.37 -19.38 -6.06
N ALA A 169 17.28 -19.57 -5.33
CA ALA A 169 17.05 -18.97 -4.02
C ALA A 169 17.03 -20.07 -2.95
N ASP A 170 17.16 -19.71 -1.68
CA ASP A 170 16.95 -20.63 -0.56
C ASP A 170 15.54 -21.24 -0.58
N GLU A 171 15.34 -22.42 0.02
CA GLU A 171 14.05 -23.16 -0.01
C GLU A 171 12.82 -22.31 0.37
N ARG A 172 12.97 -21.36 1.29
CA ARG A 172 11.86 -20.49 1.69
C ARG A 172 11.52 -19.48 0.59
N SER A 173 12.55 -18.90 -0.01
CA SER A 173 12.41 -18.03 -1.17
C SER A 173 11.86 -18.79 -2.38
N LYS A 174 12.18 -20.07 -2.55
CA LYS A 174 11.62 -20.93 -3.62
C LYS A 174 10.09 -21.02 -3.52
N ARG A 175 9.54 -21.33 -2.35
CA ARG A 175 8.09 -21.46 -2.16
C ARG A 175 7.34 -20.17 -2.48
N LYS A 176 7.79 -19.05 -1.90
CA LYS A 176 7.20 -17.73 -2.16
C LYS A 176 7.28 -17.35 -3.63
N LEU A 177 8.36 -17.75 -4.30
CA LEU A 177 8.55 -17.46 -5.70
C LEU A 177 7.60 -18.28 -6.59
N VAL A 178 7.46 -19.58 -6.34
CA VAL A 178 6.49 -20.44 -7.06
C VAL A 178 5.07 -19.92 -6.85
N GLU A 179 4.72 -19.54 -5.62
CA GLU A 179 3.45 -18.89 -5.32
C GLU A 179 3.24 -17.60 -6.14
N LYS A 180 4.21 -16.68 -6.10
CA LYS A 180 4.16 -15.42 -6.85
C LYS A 180 4.02 -15.66 -8.35
N VAL A 181 4.71 -16.66 -8.88
CA VAL A 181 4.64 -17.08 -10.28
C VAL A 181 3.24 -17.59 -10.63
N LEU A 182 2.66 -18.48 -9.81
CA LEU A 182 1.33 -19.01 -10.07
C LEU A 182 0.24 -17.94 -9.96
N VAL A 183 0.37 -17.01 -9.02
CA VAL A 183 -0.52 -15.85 -8.90
C VAL A 183 -0.37 -14.94 -10.12
N LYS A 184 0.85 -14.61 -10.55
CA LYS A 184 1.12 -13.83 -11.77
C LYS A 184 0.51 -14.51 -13.00
N LEU A 185 0.64 -15.83 -13.11
CA LEU A 185 0.06 -16.63 -14.19
C LEU A 185 -1.48 -16.60 -14.16
N LYS A 186 -2.10 -16.73 -12.98
CA LYS A 186 -3.55 -16.57 -12.80
C LYS A 186 -4.01 -15.19 -13.27
N MET A 187 -3.28 -14.13 -12.91
CA MET A 187 -3.60 -12.76 -13.33
C MET A 187 -3.45 -12.58 -14.84
N HIS A 188 -2.43 -13.18 -15.45
CA HIS A 188 -2.25 -13.15 -16.90
C HIS A 188 -3.42 -13.84 -17.64
N LEU A 189 -3.83 -15.02 -17.17
CA LEU A 189 -4.99 -15.74 -17.70
C LEU A 189 -6.29 -14.93 -17.59
N MET A 190 -6.43 -14.12 -16.54
CA MET A 190 -7.56 -13.23 -16.34
C MET A 190 -7.57 -12.05 -17.31
N GLN A 191 -6.42 -11.39 -17.51
CA GLN A 191 -6.30 -10.20 -18.37
C GLN A 191 -6.66 -10.49 -19.82
N ASP A 192 -6.26 -11.66 -20.31
CA ASP A 192 -6.46 -12.04 -21.71
C ASP A 192 -7.79 -12.75 -21.97
N ASN A 193 -8.65 -12.89 -20.94
CA ASN A 193 -9.93 -13.60 -21.00
C ASN A 193 -9.82 -15.02 -21.60
N TYR A 194 -8.67 -15.68 -21.42
CA TYR A 194 -8.40 -16.96 -22.07
C TYR A 194 -9.29 -18.09 -21.56
N VAL A 195 -9.60 -18.08 -20.25
CA VAL A 195 -10.28 -19.19 -19.58
C VAL A 195 -11.37 -18.64 -18.65
N HIS A 196 -12.61 -19.08 -18.91
CA HIS A 196 -13.78 -18.79 -18.08
C HIS A 196 -14.51 -20.10 -17.74
N PRO A 197 -14.67 -20.46 -16.47
CA PRO A 197 -14.21 -19.76 -15.25
C PRO A 197 -12.69 -19.75 -15.12
N LEU A 198 -12.12 -18.72 -14.48
CA LEU A 198 -10.69 -18.67 -14.22
C LEU A 198 -10.27 -19.84 -13.29
N PRO A 199 -9.22 -20.62 -13.63
CA PRO A 199 -8.73 -21.70 -12.77
C PRO A 199 -8.16 -21.16 -11.46
N SER A 200 -8.36 -21.90 -10.38
CA SER A 200 -7.69 -21.62 -9.10
C SER A 200 -6.18 -21.86 -9.21
N VAL A 201 -5.39 -21.29 -8.30
CA VAL A 201 -3.94 -21.55 -8.24
C VAL A 201 -3.66 -23.03 -8.02
N LYS A 202 -4.53 -23.71 -7.25
CA LYS A 202 -4.52 -25.17 -7.10
C LYS A 202 -4.68 -25.90 -8.45
N ALA A 203 -5.64 -25.50 -9.26
CA ALA A 203 -5.88 -26.11 -10.57
C ALA A 203 -4.75 -25.82 -11.57
N ILE A 204 -4.24 -24.58 -11.58
CA ILE A 204 -3.08 -24.20 -12.40
C ILE A 204 -1.86 -25.06 -12.02
N ALA A 205 -1.57 -25.20 -10.72
CA ALA A 205 -0.47 -26.03 -10.25
C ALA A 205 -0.64 -27.50 -10.66
N LEU A 206 -1.87 -28.04 -10.61
CA LEU A 206 -2.18 -29.41 -11.04
C LEU A 206 -1.94 -29.60 -12.54
N ILE A 207 -2.40 -28.66 -13.38
CA ILE A 207 -2.20 -28.68 -14.83
C ILE A 207 -0.71 -28.67 -15.17
N LEU A 208 0.06 -27.77 -14.55
CA LEU A 208 1.51 -27.69 -14.76
C LEU A 208 2.21 -28.96 -14.28
N LEU A 209 1.77 -29.54 -13.16
CA LEU A 209 2.32 -30.80 -12.65
C LEU A 209 2.05 -31.98 -13.60
N LYS A 210 0.85 -32.07 -14.19
CA LYS A 210 0.51 -33.07 -15.20
C LYS A 210 1.41 -32.91 -16.44
N PHE A 211 1.53 -31.68 -16.94
CA PHE A 211 2.40 -31.36 -18.07
C PHE A 211 3.85 -31.80 -17.83
N LEU A 212 4.41 -31.48 -16.66
CA LEU A 212 5.79 -31.87 -16.30
C LEU A 212 5.95 -33.39 -16.22
N LYS A 213 4.95 -34.11 -15.70
CA LYS A 213 4.97 -35.59 -15.63
C LYS A 213 4.94 -36.22 -17.01
N GLU A 214 4.04 -35.78 -17.90
CA GLU A 214 3.94 -36.27 -19.27
C GLU A 214 5.23 -36.05 -20.07
N LYS A 215 5.87 -34.88 -19.89
CA LYS A 215 7.16 -34.58 -20.51
C LYS A 215 8.32 -35.38 -19.93
N SER A 216 8.26 -35.75 -18.66
CA SER A 216 9.29 -36.61 -18.03
C SER A 216 9.27 -38.05 -18.55
N THR A 217 8.11 -38.57 -18.97
CA THR A 217 7.96 -39.93 -19.48
C THR A 217 8.19 -40.04 -20.99
N ASN A 218 7.86 -38.99 -21.75
CA ASN A 218 7.96 -38.97 -23.21
C ASN A 218 9.15 -38.11 -23.68
N ILE A 219 10.37 -38.63 -23.51
CA ILE A 219 11.63 -37.97 -23.92
C ILE A 219 11.74 -37.84 -25.46
N THR A 220 10.83 -38.46 -26.23
CA THR A 220 10.79 -38.37 -27.68
C THR A 220 10.59 -36.92 -28.16
N GLN A 221 11.48 -36.49 -29.08
CA GLN A 221 11.68 -35.13 -29.61
C GLN A 221 10.45 -34.48 -30.26
N ASP A 222 9.39 -34.21 -29.51
CA ASP A 222 8.29 -33.40 -30.01
C ASP A 222 8.61 -31.92 -29.79
N ALA A 223 9.05 -31.27 -30.87
CA ALA A 223 9.67 -29.95 -30.92
C ALA A 223 8.68 -28.78 -30.76
N CYS A 224 7.79 -28.85 -29.76
CA CYS A 224 7.06 -27.66 -29.34
C CYS A 224 8.03 -26.75 -28.57
N ILE A 225 8.43 -25.65 -29.21
CA ILE A 225 9.49 -24.69 -28.86
C ILE A 225 9.37 -24.13 -27.42
N ASP A 226 8.20 -24.23 -26.81
CA ASP A 226 7.87 -23.65 -25.51
C ASP A 226 7.95 -24.60 -24.31
N SER A 227 8.01 -25.93 -24.55
CA SER A 227 7.96 -26.93 -23.48
C SER A 227 9.26 -27.02 -22.65
N GLY A 228 10.40 -26.73 -23.28
CA GLY A 228 11.71 -26.78 -22.64
C GLY A 228 11.85 -25.75 -21.53
N LYS A 229 11.29 -24.55 -21.73
CA LYS A 229 11.35 -23.43 -20.78
C LYS A 229 10.54 -23.72 -19.50
N ILE A 230 9.32 -24.21 -19.64
CA ILE A 230 8.49 -24.58 -18.48
C ILE A 230 9.18 -25.70 -17.69
N THR A 231 9.70 -26.71 -18.41
CA THR A 231 10.37 -27.86 -17.77
C THR A 231 11.63 -27.42 -17.04
N SER A 232 12.52 -26.64 -17.66
CA SER A 232 13.76 -26.20 -17.01
C SER A 232 13.49 -25.32 -15.78
N VAL A 233 12.47 -24.46 -15.84
CA VAL A 233 12.12 -23.54 -14.76
C VAL A 233 11.37 -24.23 -13.62
N LEU A 234 10.39 -25.09 -13.90
CA LEU A 234 9.50 -25.64 -12.87
C LEU A 234 9.88 -27.03 -12.36
N LEU A 235 10.68 -27.81 -13.09
CA LEU A 235 11.10 -29.15 -12.66
C LEU A 235 11.78 -29.17 -11.27
N PRO A 236 12.65 -28.20 -10.90
CA PRO A 236 13.24 -28.14 -9.57
C PRO A 236 12.25 -27.85 -8.43
N TYR A 237 10.99 -27.52 -8.74
CA TYR A 237 9.94 -27.10 -7.82
C TYR A 237 8.72 -28.05 -7.82
N MET A 238 8.88 -29.25 -8.37
CA MET A 238 7.83 -30.28 -8.48
C MET A 238 7.16 -30.62 -7.15
N ASP A 239 7.92 -30.67 -6.06
CA ASP A 239 7.45 -30.95 -4.71
C ASP A 239 6.53 -29.83 -4.18
N ILE A 240 6.93 -28.57 -4.39
CA ILE A 240 6.14 -27.40 -4.03
C ILE A 240 4.86 -27.33 -4.88
N LEU A 241 4.96 -27.58 -6.19
CA LEU A 241 3.79 -27.67 -7.07
C LEU A 241 2.83 -28.77 -6.64
N THR A 242 3.36 -29.93 -6.23
CA THR A 242 2.55 -31.03 -5.69
C THR A 242 1.81 -30.59 -4.42
N LEU A 243 2.51 -29.93 -3.49
CA LEU A 243 1.92 -29.41 -2.25
C LEU A 243 0.79 -28.41 -2.54
N ILE A 244 1.00 -27.46 -3.46
CA ILE A 244 0.00 -26.48 -3.88
C ILE A 244 -1.17 -27.16 -4.59
N SER A 245 -0.93 -28.12 -5.47
CA SER A 245 -1.99 -28.83 -6.20
C SER A 245 -2.90 -29.64 -5.27
N GLN A 246 -2.39 -30.08 -4.12
CA GLN A 246 -3.15 -30.85 -3.14
C GLN A 246 -3.92 -29.93 -2.19
N ASN A 247 -3.23 -28.93 -1.64
CA ASN A 247 -3.72 -28.16 -0.49
C ASN A 247 -4.06 -26.70 -0.80
N GLY A 248 -3.80 -26.22 -2.02
CA GLY A 248 -3.89 -24.81 -2.39
C GLY A 248 -2.86 -23.94 -1.68
N LEU A 249 -2.96 -22.62 -1.90
CA LEU A 249 -2.04 -21.63 -1.32
C LEU A 249 -2.14 -21.50 0.21
N GLN A 250 -3.25 -21.93 0.82
CA GLN A 250 -3.44 -21.81 2.27
C GLN A 250 -2.40 -22.60 3.07
N SER A 251 -1.99 -23.77 2.56
CA SER A 251 -0.99 -24.62 3.22
C SER A 251 0.36 -23.91 3.36
N ILE A 252 0.81 -23.25 2.28
CA ILE A 252 2.06 -22.49 2.24
C ILE A 252 2.01 -21.32 3.24
N HIS A 253 0.89 -20.60 3.28
CA HIS A 253 0.72 -19.47 4.18
C HIS A 253 0.77 -19.90 5.65
N GLN A 254 0.09 -20.99 6.01
CA GLN A 254 0.08 -21.49 7.39
C GLN A 254 1.48 -21.94 7.83
N GLU A 255 2.26 -22.55 6.94
CA GLU A 255 3.62 -22.98 7.24
C GLU A 255 4.56 -21.79 7.41
N SER A 256 4.47 -20.80 6.50
CA SER A 256 5.21 -19.53 6.57
C SER A 256 4.92 -18.76 7.88
N GLN A 257 3.65 -18.71 8.31
CA GLN A 257 3.26 -18.09 9.57
C GLN A 257 3.79 -18.85 10.80
N ARG A 258 3.80 -20.18 10.78
CA ARG A 258 4.38 -20.98 11.87
C ARG A 258 5.88 -20.76 12.00
N GLU A 259 6.57 -20.60 10.88
CA GLU A 259 8.00 -20.28 10.85
C GLU A 259 8.30 -18.88 11.37
N THR A 260 7.57 -17.84 10.95
CA THR A 260 7.80 -16.48 11.47
C THR A 260 7.58 -16.41 12.98
N VAL A 261 6.58 -17.14 13.51
CA VAL A 261 6.38 -17.27 14.96
C VAL A 261 7.55 -17.99 15.64
N ARG A 262 8.11 -19.05 15.02
CA ARG A 262 9.31 -19.74 15.53
C ARG A 262 10.53 -18.81 15.51
N GLU A 263 10.77 -18.10 14.42
CA GLU A 263 11.87 -17.13 14.28
C GLU A 263 11.74 -15.99 15.29
N ALA A 264 10.53 -15.47 15.51
CA ALA A 264 10.26 -14.45 16.51
C ALA A 264 10.52 -14.95 17.94
N LYS A 265 10.17 -16.22 18.24
CA LYS A 265 10.49 -16.87 19.52
C LYS A 265 12.01 -17.03 19.70
N ILE A 266 12.73 -17.41 18.66
CA ILE A 266 14.19 -17.53 18.68
C ILE A 266 14.85 -16.15 18.84
N LYS A 267 14.38 -15.12 18.12
CA LYS A 267 14.89 -13.75 18.24
C LYS A 267 14.60 -13.10 19.59
N LYS A 268 13.48 -13.44 20.24
CA LYS A 268 13.18 -13.00 21.62
C LYS A 268 14.09 -13.64 22.68
N GLN A 269 14.77 -14.74 22.37
CA GLN A 269 15.72 -15.41 23.27
C GLN A 269 17.18 -14.96 23.07
N LEU A 270 17.47 -14.21 22.00
CA LEU A 270 18.77 -13.57 21.81
C LEU A 270 18.70 -12.13 22.35
N PRO A 271 19.53 -11.75 23.34
CA PRO A 271 19.63 -10.35 23.73
C PRO A 271 19.97 -9.52 22.49
N PRO A 272 19.33 -8.34 22.30
CA PRO A 272 19.61 -7.51 21.14
C PRO A 272 21.10 -7.18 21.16
N LYS A 273 21.85 -7.72 20.19
CA LYS A 273 23.18 -7.22 19.88
C LYS A 273 22.99 -5.84 19.27
N SER A 274 22.80 -4.84 20.13
CA SER A 274 23.01 -3.44 19.82
C SER A 274 24.48 -3.29 19.43
N GLY A 275 24.77 -3.54 18.15
CA GLY A 275 25.94 -2.93 17.54
C GLY A 275 25.74 -1.43 17.73
N SER A 276 26.46 -0.84 18.66
CA SER A 276 26.44 0.60 18.94
C SER A 276 26.63 1.32 17.62
N ILE A 277 25.58 1.95 17.14
CA ILE A 277 25.61 2.73 15.93
C ILE A 277 26.62 3.86 16.17
N GLN A 278 27.74 3.84 15.44
CA GLN A 278 28.69 4.96 15.48
C GLN A 278 28.14 6.10 14.63
N TRP A 279 27.74 7.18 15.30
CA TRP A 279 27.38 8.45 14.68
C TRP A 279 28.65 9.24 14.40
N THR A 280 29.22 9.05 13.21
CA THR A 280 30.38 9.81 12.76
C THR A 280 29.98 11.24 12.41
N SER A 281 30.95 12.16 12.43
CA SER A 281 30.72 13.56 12.05
C SER A 281 30.04 13.72 10.67
N ASP A 282 30.41 12.90 9.68
CA ASP A 282 29.81 12.94 8.35
C ASP A 282 28.32 12.54 8.36
N ASN A 283 27.95 11.55 9.17
CA ASN A 283 26.56 11.11 9.26
C ASN A 283 25.70 12.16 9.96
N ILE A 284 26.27 12.85 10.97
CA ILE A 284 25.63 13.99 11.63
C ILE A 284 25.42 15.11 10.60
N CYS A 285 26.42 15.47 9.81
CA CYS A 285 26.28 16.43 8.70
C CYS A 285 25.13 16.06 7.75
N ILE A 286 25.08 14.82 7.25
CA ILE A 286 24.03 14.39 6.30
C ILE A 286 22.63 14.53 6.92
N MET A 287 22.49 14.15 8.19
CA MET A 287 21.23 14.30 8.92
C MET A 287 20.84 15.77 9.04
N LEU A 288 21.74 16.62 9.54
CA LEU A 288 21.47 18.05 9.76
C LEU A 288 21.23 18.82 8.46
N ASP A 289 22.01 18.55 7.41
CA ASP A 289 21.81 19.15 6.07
C ASP A 289 20.41 18.77 5.53
N THR A 290 19.99 17.50 5.70
CA THR A 290 18.64 17.07 5.28
C THR A 290 17.55 17.73 6.12
N VAL A 291 17.68 17.78 7.45
CA VAL A 291 16.71 18.48 8.31
C VAL A 291 16.62 19.97 7.94
N LYS A 292 17.75 20.61 7.62
CA LYS A 292 17.80 21.99 7.16
C LYS A 292 17.08 22.18 5.83
N GLU A 293 17.27 21.29 4.85
CA GLU A 293 16.54 21.33 3.58
C GLU A 293 15.02 21.25 3.80
N TRP A 294 14.58 20.42 4.75
CA TRP A 294 13.18 20.30 5.13
C TRP A 294 12.62 21.54 5.84
N GLN A 295 13.44 22.18 6.68
CA GLN A 295 13.07 23.45 7.31
C GLN A 295 12.83 24.56 6.30
N LEU A 296 13.57 24.59 5.19
CA LEU A 296 13.38 25.60 4.15
C LEU A 296 12.02 25.48 3.44
N LEU A 297 11.36 24.33 3.55
CA LEU A 297 10.00 24.15 3.05
C LEU A 297 8.95 24.63 4.05
N CYS A 298 9.31 24.70 5.34
CA CYS A 298 8.40 25.11 6.40
C CYS A 298 8.29 26.63 6.44
N HIS A 299 7.07 27.11 6.66
CA HIS A 299 6.74 28.53 6.74
C HIS A 299 7.05 29.12 8.12
N ASP A 300 6.69 28.40 9.18
CA ASP A 300 6.82 28.85 10.56
C ASP A 300 7.47 27.80 11.48
N ASN A 301 7.72 28.18 12.73
CA ASN A 301 8.33 27.28 13.70
C ASN A 301 7.39 26.12 14.12
N ASN A 302 6.07 26.26 13.97
CA ASN A 302 5.13 25.19 14.30
C ASN A 302 5.18 24.06 13.27
N GLU A 303 5.25 24.40 11.98
CA GLU A 303 5.45 23.47 10.88
C GLU A 303 6.79 22.73 11.03
N VAL A 304 7.86 23.47 11.36
CA VAL A 304 9.19 22.91 11.61
C VAL A 304 9.14 21.87 12.74
N GLU A 305 8.50 22.19 13.87
CA GLU A 305 8.34 21.25 14.98
C GLU A 305 7.45 20.05 14.61
N ALA A 306 6.38 20.27 13.84
CA ALA A 306 5.52 19.20 13.36
C ALA A 306 6.25 18.23 12.43
N VAL A 307 7.08 18.73 11.50
CA VAL A 307 7.91 17.91 10.60
C VAL A 307 8.90 17.06 11.41
N ARG A 308 9.53 17.63 12.44
CA ARG A 308 10.49 16.92 13.31
C ARG A 308 9.81 15.87 14.21
N ALA A 309 8.67 16.22 14.79
CA ALA A 309 7.98 15.39 15.77
C ALA A 309 7.17 14.24 15.14
N GLY A 310 6.51 14.48 14.01
CA GLY A 310 5.51 13.57 13.45
C GLY A 310 5.81 12.99 12.06
N GLY A 311 6.78 13.53 11.31
CA GLY A 311 6.95 13.19 9.90
C GLY A 311 7.78 11.93 9.65
N GLN A 312 7.14 10.78 9.35
CA GLN A 312 7.83 9.63 8.75
C GLN A 312 8.64 10.01 7.49
N PRO A 313 8.20 10.92 6.61
CA PRO A 313 8.93 11.24 5.37
C PRO A 313 10.32 11.85 5.59
N LEU A 314 10.47 12.83 6.50
CA LEU A 314 11.79 13.40 6.83
C LEU A 314 12.73 12.30 7.33
N TRP A 315 12.30 11.51 8.30
CA TRP A 315 13.14 10.50 8.91
C TRP A 315 13.40 9.31 7.99
N ASN A 316 12.48 9.02 7.06
CA ASN A 316 12.69 8.08 5.96
C ASN A 316 13.76 8.59 5.00
N GLU A 317 13.75 9.87 4.63
CA GLU A 317 14.76 10.46 3.76
C GLU A 317 16.14 10.48 4.43
N VAL A 318 16.20 10.87 5.70
CA VAL A 318 17.44 10.81 6.52
C VAL A 318 17.96 9.38 6.58
N ALA A 319 17.10 8.41 6.93
CA ALA A 319 17.48 7.00 6.99
C ALA A 319 17.94 6.49 5.62
N TYR A 320 17.27 6.89 4.53
CA TYR A 320 17.64 6.54 3.17
C TYR A 320 19.01 7.12 2.77
N LYS A 321 19.25 8.42 2.98
CA LYS A 321 20.53 9.08 2.69
C LYS A 321 21.68 8.47 3.51
N LEU A 322 21.42 8.11 4.77
CA LEU A 322 22.38 7.37 5.61
C LEU A 322 22.56 5.91 5.17
N SER A 323 21.51 5.25 4.68
CA SER A 323 21.52 3.84 4.28
C SER A 323 22.45 3.51 3.13
N ARG A 324 22.76 4.50 2.27
CA ARG A 324 23.80 4.38 1.24
C ARG A 324 25.18 4.07 1.84
N ARG A 325 25.38 4.32 3.13
CA ARG A 325 26.62 4.04 3.88
C ARG A 325 26.42 3.02 5.00
N ILE A 326 25.28 3.07 5.70
CA ILE A 326 24.96 2.20 6.85
C ILE A 326 23.45 2.02 6.96
N LYS A 327 22.93 0.78 6.97
CA LYS A 327 21.48 0.54 7.12
C LYS A 327 20.95 1.12 8.44
N LYS A 328 20.17 2.22 8.37
CA LYS A 328 19.54 2.89 9.52
C LYS A 328 18.02 2.75 9.48
N CYS A 329 17.41 2.78 10.66
CA CYS A 329 15.95 2.86 10.83
C CYS A 329 15.56 4.32 11.07
N PRO A 330 14.47 4.83 10.46
CA PRO A 330 13.94 6.18 10.69
C PRO A 330 13.83 6.55 12.17
N ASP A 331 13.22 5.68 12.99
CA ASP A 331 13.02 5.90 14.43
C ASP A 331 14.32 6.07 15.22
N VAL A 332 15.42 5.51 14.71
CA VAL A 332 16.74 5.63 15.34
C VAL A 332 17.37 6.98 14.99
N CYS A 333 17.12 7.48 13.78
CA CYS A 333 17.60 8.79 13.35
C CYS A 333 16.85 9.90 14.09
N GLN A 334 15.52 9.79 14.21
CA GLN A 334 14.71 10.74 14.97
C GLN A 334 15.15 10.83 16.43
N ARG A 335 15.26 9.69 17.13
CA ARG A 335 15.70 9.68 18.54
C ARG A 335 17.08 10.31 18.72
N PHE A 336 18.04 9.94 17.87
CA PHE A 336 19.37 10.53 17.94
C PHE A 336 19.36 12.04 17.69
N PHE A 337 18.53 12.54 16.77
CA PHE A 337 18.37 13.98 16.55
C PHE A 337 17.80 14.69 17.78
N VAL A 338 16.79 14.12 18.43
CA VAL A 338 16.22 14.67 19.67
C VAL A 338 17.28 14.74 20.78
N ASP A 339 18.05 13.66 20.97
CA ASP A 339 19.14 13.61 21.94
C ASP A 339 20.20 14.69 21.62
N LEU A 340 20.56 14.84 20.34
CA LEU A 340 21.52 15.84 19.87
C LEU A 340 21.05 17.28 20.12
N CYS A 341 19.77 17.59 19.91
CA CYS A 341 19.20 18.90 20.21
C CYS A 341 19.20 19.19 21.72
N HIS A 342 18.94 18.19 22.56
CA HIS A 342 18.99 18.33 24.01
C HIS A 342 20.42 18.62 24.49
N GLU A 343 21.41 17.83 24.03
CA GLU A 343 22.82 18.05 24.34
C GLU A 343 23.28 19.46 23.90
N TYR A 344 22.84 19.94 22.74
CA TYR A 344 23.14 21.28 22.27
C TYR A 344 22.55 22.37 23.17
N ALA A 345 21.28 22.23 23.58
CA ALA A 345 20.64 23.18 24.48
C ALA A 345 21.33 23.22 25.87
N GLU A 346 21.68 22.06 26.43
CA GLU A 346 22.45 21.98 27.68
C GLU A 346 23.84 22.61 27.54
N PHE A 347 24.50 22.42 26.39
CA PHE A 347 25.81 23.00 26.12
C PHE A 347 25.75 24.54 26.04
N GLU A 348 24.81 25.11 25.29
CA GLU A 348 24.60 26.56 25.19
C GLU A 348 24.27 27.20 26.55
N LEU A 349 23.47 26.52 27.38
CA LEU A 349 23.16 26.99 28.74
C LEU A 349 24.35 26.89 29.70
N SER A 350 25.28 25.95 29.45
CA SER A 350 26.41 25.64 30.34
C SER A 350 27.72 26.32 29.96
N GLU A 351 27.75 27.23 28.98
CA GLU A 351 28.95 28.02 28.63
C GLU A 351 29.59 28.75 29.84
N ALA A 352 28.88 28.88 30.97
CA ALA A 352 29.41 29.38 32.24
C ALA A 352 30.30 28.37 33.03
N THR A 353 30.26 27.07 32.75
CA THR A 353 30.94 26.03 33.54
C THR A 353 31.47 24.88 32.67
N LYS A 354 32.79 24.88 32.43
CA LYS A 354 33.61 23.97 31.60
C LYS A 354 33.52 22.47 31.97
N VAL A 355 32.43 21.79 31.65
CA VAL A 355 32.34 20.33 31.83
C VAL A 355 32.14 19.67 30.47
N THR A 356 33.27 19.30 29.86
CA THR A 356 33.40 18.42 28.67
C THR A 356 32.65 18.84 27.39
N THR A 357 33.41 19.22 26.37
CA THR A 357 32.88 19.48 25.01
C THR A 357 32.44 18.17 24.34
N PRO A 358 31.20 18.06 23.85
CA PRO A 358 30.75 16.90 23.09
C PRO A 358 31.56 16.71 21.80
N THR A 359 31.78 15.46 21.39
CA THR A 359 32.61 15.13 20.20
C THR A 359 32.02 15.69 18.90
N TRP A 360 30.70 15.84 18.78
CA TRP A 360 30.06 16.45 17.63
C TRP A 360 30.30 17.96 17.54
N TYR A 361 30.55 18.64 18.68
CA TYR A 361 30.76 20.08 18.77
C TYR A 361 32.17 20.49 18.30
N GLU A 362 33.13 19.57 18.34
CA GLU A 362 34.50 19.81 17.83
C GLU A 362 34.50 20.12 16.32
N ASN A 363 33.51 19.63 15.57
CA ASN A 363 33.36 19.95 14.16
C ASN A 363 32.54 21.25 13.99
N LYS A 364 33.24 22.31 13.58
CA LYS A 364 32.63 23.61 13.27
C LYS A 364 31.42 23.51 12.33
N LYS A 365 31.46 22.66 11.28
CA LYS A 365 30.33 22.52 10.34
C LYS A 365 29.10 21.94 11.03
N ASN A 366 29.26 20.90 11.86
CA ASN A 366 28.14 20.32 12.60
C ASN A 366 27.52 21.34 13.54
N ARG A 367 28.35 22.10 14.26
CA ARG A 367 27.89 23.16 15.16
C ARG A 367 27.11 24.23 14.41
N ASP A 368 27.66 24.76 13.32
CA ASP A 368 27.02 25.83 12.56
C ASP A 368 25.69 25.35 11.94
N LEU A 369 25.63 24.08 11.48
CA LEU A 369 24.39 23.46 11.01
C LEU A 369 23.38 23.22 12.12
N LEU A 370 23.81 22.68 13.25
CA LEU A 370 22.91 22.40 14.38
C LEU A 370 22.37 23.70 14.97
N HIS A 371 23.20 24.73 15.09
CA HIS A 371 22.76 26.08 15.45
C HIS A 371 21.72 26.58 14.45
N THR A 372 21.96 26.47 13.13
CA THR A 372 20.99 26.87 12.10
C THR A 372 19.68 26.10 12.23
N VAL A 373 19.76 24.80 12.49
CA VAL A 373 18.61 23.92 12.60
C VAL A 373 17.80 24.24 13.87
N VAL A 374 18.45 24.41 15.02
CA VAL A 374 17.78 24.59 16.32
C VAL A 374 17.33 26.03 16.55
N SER A 375 18.01 27.00 15.94
CA SER A 375 17.61 28.41 16.05
C SER A 375 16.18 28.58 15.52
N PRO A 376 15.35 29.41 16.18
CA PRO A 376 14.07 29.80 15.63
C PRO A 376 14.30 30.33 14.22
N VAL A 377 13.58 29.77 13.25
CA VAL A 377 13.59 30.31 11.91
C VAL A 377 12.93 31.68 12.04
N GLY A 378 13.70 32.75 11.83
CA GLY A 378 13.10 34.04 11.49
C GLY A 378 12.38 33.79 10.17
N SER A 379 11.05 33.93 10.15
CA SER A 379 10.26 33.58 8.97
C SER A 379 10.91 34.21 7.74
N CYS A 380 11.18 33.38 6.73
CA CYS A 380 11.77 33.86 5.48
C CYS A 380 10.85 34.90 4.83
N ASP A 381 9.55 34.81 5.09
CA ASP A 381 8.58 35.87 4.88
C ASP A 381 8.43 36.71 6.16
N ALA A 382 9.19 37.80 6.25
CA ALA A 382 8.92 38.83 7.26
C ALA A 382 7.66 39.65 6.93
N GLU A 383 7.13 39.50 5.70
CA GLU A 383 5.91 40.15 5.24
C GLU A 383 4.74 39.17 5.34
N PHE A 384 3.77 39.51 6.18
CA PHE A 384 2.52 38.77 6.33
C PHE A 384 1.83 38.67 4.96
N ASP A 385 1.81 37.47 4.38
CA ASP A 385 1.36 37.27 3.01
C ASP A 385 -0.07 36.68 2.95
N THR A 386 -0.56 36.41 1.74
CA THR A 386 -1.88 35.80 1.55
C THR A 386 -1.99 34.39 2.17
N ARG A 387 -0.89 33.64 2.29
CA ARG A 387 -0.88 32.33 2.94
C ARG A 387 -1.02 32.48 4.46
N ASP A 388 -0.37 33.48 5.06
CA ASP A 388 -0.53 33.83 6.49
C ASP A 388 -1.96 34.25 6.83
N VAL A 389 -2.58 35.07 5.97
CA VAL A 389 -4.00 35.47 6.10
C VAL A 389 -4.90 34.25 6.11
N TRP A 390 -4.63 33.26 5.26
CA TRP A 390 -5.41 32.02 5.20
C TRP A 390 -5.20 31.14 6.43
N TRP A 391 -3.97 31.10 6.94
CA TRP A 391 -3.61 30.33 8.14
C TRP A 391 -4.23 30.89 9.42
N VAL A 392 -4.28 32.22 9.55
CA VAL A 392 -4.82 32.92 10.73
C VAL A 392 -6.35 33.06 10.67
N SER A 393 -6.96 32.96 9.49
CA SER A 393 -8.42 33.00 9.38
C SER A 393 -9.05 31.74 9.99
N GLU A 394 -9.78 31.90 11.10
CA GLU A 394 -10.40 30.82 11.89
C GLU A 394 -11.45 29.96 11.12
N ALA A 395 -11.64 30.19 9.82
CA ALA A 395 -12.68 29.57 9.02
C ALA A 395 -12.18 28.69 7.85
N GLY A 396 -10.86 28.52 7.64
CA GLY A 396 -10.37 27.76 6.49
C GLY A 396 -8.87 27.47 6.41
N GLY A 397 -8.10 27.62 7.49
CA GLY A 397 -6.67 27.29 7.50
C GLY A 397 -6.42 25.78 7.32
N TRP A 398 -5.29 25.42 6.69
CA TRP A 398 -4.85 24.04 6.55
C TRP A 398 -4.52 23.47 7.93
N SER A 399 -4.97 22.26 8.23
CA SER A 399 -4.57 21.56 9.44
C SER A 399 -3.08 21.23 9.40
N THR A 400 -2.45 21.06 10.56
CA THR A 400 -1.04 20.65 10.66
C THR A 400 -0.73 19.41 9.81
N ASN A 401 -1.66 18.46 9.69
CA ASN A 401 -1.47 17.26 8.87
C ASN A 401 -1.53 17.55 7.37
N GLU A 402 -2.46 18.39 6.91
CA GLU A 402 -2.59 18.76 5.50
C GLU A 402 -1.38 19.57 5.02
N THR A 403 -0.88 20.47 5.87
CA THR A 403 0.37 21.19 5.59
C THR A 403 1.54 20.23 5.51
N LEU A 404 1.65 19.27 6.43
CA LEU A 404 2.69 18.25 6.34
C LEU A 404 2.59 17.44 5.04
N GLU A 405 1.39 17.03 4.63
CA GLU A 405 1.19 16.32 3.36
C GLU A 405 1.55 17.16 2.12
N LEU A 406 1.27 18.46 2.13
CA LEU A 406 1.73 19.37 1.07
C LEU A 406 3.24 19.48 1.05
N LEU A 407 3.87 19.70 2.20
CA LEU A 407 5.33 19.76 2.31
C LEU A 407 5.97 18.46 1.79
N PHE A 408 5.35 17.31 2.09
CA PHE A 408 5.77 16.01 1.58
C PHE A 408 5.62 15.91 0.06
N THR A 409 4.47 16.31 -0.47
CA THR A 409 4.18 16.28 -1.91
C THR A 409 5.13 17.20 -2.69
N VAL A 410 5.33 18.43 -2.19
CA VAL A 410 6.27 19.40 -2.77
C VAL A 410 7.69 18.84 -2.74
N ARG A 411 8.10 18.21 -1.62
CA ARG A 411 9.43 17.59 -1.50
C ARG A 411 9.63 16.41 -2.46
N GLU A 412 8.63 15.56 -2.64
CA GLU A 412 8.69 14.42 -3.56
C GLU A 412 8.74 14.86 -5.03
N LEU A 413 8.02 15.93 -5.37
CA LEU A 413 8.02 16.52 -6.70
C LEU A 413 9.25 17.41 -6.97
N TRP A 414 9.99 17.77 -5.92
CA TRP A 414 11.24 18.52 -6.03
C TRP A 414 12.36 17.63 -6.60
N THR A 415 12.41 17.51 -7.92
CA THR A 415 13.55 16.92 -8.62
C THR A 415 14.71 17.90 -8.51
N ALA A 416 15.51 17.77 -7.45
CA ALA A 416 16.59 18.69 -7.11
C ALA A 416 17.52 19.01 -8.31
N GLU A 417 17.21 20.07 -9.05
CA GLU A 417 18.19 20.78 -9.88
C GLU A 417 18.92 21.77 -8.96
N PRO A 418 20.27 21.72 -8.91
CA PRO A 418 21.07 22.44 -7.92
C PRO A 418 21.20 23.96 -8.16
N SER A 419 20.29 24.60 -8.91
CA SER A 419 20.50 25.96 -9.43
C SER A 419 19.44 27.01 -9.04
N VAL A 420 18.53 26.73 -8.12
CA VAL A 420 17.66 27.80 -7.59
C VAL A 420 18.44 28.56 -6.51
N ASP A 421 18.99 29.71 -6.89
CA ASP A 421 19.66 30.64 -5.98
C ASP A 421 18.59 31.48 -5.25
N TRP A 422 18.30 31.12 -4.00
CA TRP A 422 17.26 31.75 -3.17
C TRP A 422 17.67 33.10 -2.56
N LYS A 423 18.74 33.73 -3.08
CA LYS A 423 19.27 35.00 -2.56
C LYS A 423 18.80 36.25 -3.32
N SER A 424 17.79 36.14 -4.18
CA SER A 424 17.21 37.29 -4.88
C SER A 424 15.98 37.83 -4.18
#